data_AF-A0A8J4SWL5-F1
#
_entry.id   AF-A0A8J4SWL5-F1
#
_cell.length_a   1.000
_cell.length_b   1.000
_cell.length_c   1.000
_cell.angle_alpha   90.00
_cell.angle_beta   90.00
_cell.angle_gamma   90.00
#
_symmetry.space_group_name_H-M   'P 1'
#
loop_
_entity.id
_entity.type
_entity.pdbx_description
1 polymer ?
#
loop_
_entity_poly.entity_id
_entity_poly.type
_entity_poly.pdbx_seq_one_letter_code
_entity_poly.pdbx_strand_id
1 'polypeptide(L)'
;MPIFVFLIVLQSFCLGDRQDNNSSSRDPDAVFLKANKWQTAESEMTTPTHLPVFQDVNMGHSERLPNNDSDKEYPAVGIIPNQEPESQQLINFKKSTKDDPLQLAFTSDELVGEDKIERAKRKFRSYEELKADFQSLNISVKTDLEILDDLFVQLELETMDENLTLALLEELSYLLHQVDNGKYFVEKNGFRLFRKFLLTSNARIQKSVLSAMSAALQGNAHVKVAALQSEVLDILCNLLQVALASTDTADQSLRLLSSGLSALGALLRDFPSAQKYFFSPNRTDQPSLSGLDQLLLPMFRYPTPENRSAPVVELRLRIITLLADVMLERKNARDRALTAPDEKTEKLWRLYASTPFEESLRTTGWCTILYQTLVDYLTPGITEDGKVDPHVRHDHRERLLSALFHLHPTCKSFLTSDNQLKLQSILEKLEMEYSVRSGEKEDEFDFYFTDLYDLVVKIRYLLRPDSEHERVVDEL
;
A
#
# COMPACT_ATOMS: atom_id res chain seq x y z
N MET A 1 -36.33 10.86 -59.61
CA MET A 1 -35.89 9.56 -59.04
C MET A 1 -36.33 9.52 -57.58
N PRO A 2 -37.09 8.49 -57.11
CA PRO A 2 -37.61 8.33 -55.73
C PRO A 2 -36.85 7.18 -54.99
N ILE A 3 -37.19 6.63 -53.80
CA ILE A 3 -38.37 6.61 -52.89
C ILE A 3 -37.81 6.74 -51.44
N PHE A 4 -38.22 7.69 -50.59
CA PHE A 4 -39.34 7.66 -49.62
C PHE A 4 -39.32 6.52 -48.56
N VAL A 5 -39.31 6.91 -47.27
CA VAL A 5 -40.06 6.39 -46.09
C VAL A 5 -40.67 4.96 -46.16
N PHE A 6 -40.40 4.08 -45.17
CA PHE A 6 -41.41 3.57 -44.20
C PHE A 6 -40.88 2.61 -43.11
N LEU A 7 -41.55 2.66 -41.94
CA LEU A 7 -41.53 1.69 -40.82
C LEU A 7 -42.45 0.48 -41.10
N ILE A 8 -42.37 -0.57 -40.25
CA ILE A 8 -43.23 -1.77 -40.03
C ILE A 8 -42.34 -3.03 -40.06
N VAL A 9 -42.01 -3.74 -38.96
CA VAL A 9 -42.82 -4.44 -37.92
C VAL A 9 -43.50 -5.73 -38.43
N LEU A 10 -43.01 -6.87 -37.93
CA LEU A 10 -43.67 -8.19 -37.67
C LEU A 10 -42.58 -9.27 -37.77
N GLN A 11 -42.10 -9.82 -36.65
CA GLN A 11 -42.64 -11.03 -36.02
C GLN A 11 -42.73 -12.26 -36.95
N SER A 12 -41.87 -13.25 -36.68
CA SER A 12 -42.17 -14.67 -36.90
C SER A 12 -42.01 -15.41 -35.58
N PHE A 13 -43.14 -15.71 -34.95
CA PHE A 13 -43.25 -16.65 -33.84
C PHE A 13 -43.41 -18.07 -34.40
N CYS A 14 -42.54 -18.99 -33.97
CA CYS A 14 -42.73 -20.44 -33.82
C CYS A 14 -41.72 -20.83 -32.71
N LEU A 15 -42.04 -21.04 -31.43
CA LEU A 15 -43.04 -21.91 -30.81
C LEU A 15 -42.93 -23.40 -31.21
N GLY A 16 -42.73 -24.24 -30.19
CA GLY A 16 -42.77 -25.70 -30.26
C GLY A 16 -41.39 -26.37 -30.32
N ASP A 17 -41.10 -27.40 -29.50
CA ASP A 17 -41.74 -27.79 -28.24
C ASP A 17 -40.77 -28.64 -27.40
N ARG A 18 -41.10 -28.83 -26.13
CA ARG A 18 -40.32 -29.62 -25.17
C ARG A 18 -40.55 -31.12 -25.40
N GLN A 19 -39.48 -31.89 -25.63
CA GLN A 19 -39.57 -33.34 -25.48
C GLN A 19 -38.27 -33.93 -24.92
N ASP A 20 -38.33 -34.34 -23.66
CA ASP A 20 -37.32 -35.18 -23.03
C ASP A 20 -37.28 -36.54 -23.75
N ASN A 21 -36.08 -37.00 -24.13
CA ASN A 21 -35.87 -38.42 -24.37
C ASN A 21 -34.45 -38.81 -23.95
N ASN A 22 -34.41 -39.59 -22.86
CA ASN A 22 -33.20 -40.10 -22.26
C ASN A 22 -32.72 -41.31 -23.08
N SER A 23 -31.70 -41.14 -23.92
CA SER A 23 -31.00 -42.25 -24.58
C SER A 23 -29.50 -42.18 -24.30
N SER A 24 -29.05 -43.00 -23.37
CA SER A 24 -27.67 -43.10 -22.93
C SER A 24 -26.73 -43.59 -24.04
N SER A 25 -25.90 -42.70 -24.58
CA SER A 25 -24.63 -43.07 -25.21
C SER A 25 -23.49 -42.54 -24.34
N ARG A 26 -22.89 -43.41 -23.53
CA ARG A 26 -21.72 -43.07 -22.70
C ARG A 26 -20.50 -42.96 -23.63
N ASP A 27 -19.91 -41.78 -23.69
CA ASP A 27 -18.58 -41.58 -24.25
C ASP A 27 -17.55 -41.66 -23.10
N PRO A 28 -16.60 -42.61 -23.08
CA PRO A 28 -15.62 -42.74 -22.00
C PRO A 28 -14.58 -41.61 -21.96
N ASP A 29 -14.41 -40.86 -23.06
CA ASP A 29 -13.29 -39.93 -23.26
C ASP A 29 -13.70 -38.44 -23.19
N ALA A 30 -14.77 -38.11 -22.47
CA ALA A 30 -15.24 -36.73 -22.28
C ALA A 30 -14.27 -35.91 -21.40
N VAL A 31 -13.36 -35.16 -22.03
CA VAL A 31 -12.40 -34.25 -21.39
C VAL A 31 -13.01 -32.86 -21.15
N PHE A 32 -12.74 -32.26 -19.99
CA PHE A 32 -13.12 -30.87 -19.65
C PHE A 32 -12.59 -29.86 -20.69
N LEU A 33 -13.48 -29.03 -21.24
CA LEU A 33 -13.12 -27.92 -22.14
C LEU A 33 -13.13 -26.57 -21.40
N LYS A 34 -12.19 -25.68 -21.76
CA LYS A 34 -12.00 -24.37 -21.12
C LYS A 34 -13.27 -23.51 -21.15
N ALA A 35 -13.72 -23.06 -19.98
CA ALA A 35 -14.74 -22.03 -19.80
C ALA A 35 -14.48 -21.22 -18.52
N ASN A 36 -14.76 -19.91 -18.55
CA ASN A 36 -14.51 -18.99 -17.42
C ASN A 36 -15.70 -18.94 -16.42
N LYS A 37 -16.33 -20.08 -16.12
CA LYS A 37 -17.45 -20.19 -15.17
C LYS A 37 -17.39 -21.54 -14.43
N TRP A 38 -17.87 -21.55 -13.18
CA TRP A 38 -17.99 -22.75 -12.36
C TRP A 38 -18.81 -23.85 -13.05
N GLN A 39 -18.42 -25.10 -12.82
CA GLN A 39 -19.11 -26.29 -13.32
C GLN A 39 -19.26 -27.33 -12.20
N THR A 40 -20.46 -27.91 -12.10
CA THR A 40 -20.83 -28.93 -11.11
C THR A 40 -20.31 -30.31 -11.54
N ALA A 41 -19.76 -31.10 -10.60
CA ALA A 41 -19.16 -32.40 -10.89
C ALA A 41 -20.08 -33.59 -10.52
N GLU A 42 -20.21 -34.58 -11.41
CA GLU A 42 -20.89 -35.86 -11.14
C GLU A 42 -19.93 -36.95 -10.61
N SER A 43 -20.49 -37.95 -9.91
CA SER A 43 -19.78 -38.76 -8.91
C SER A 43 -18.82 -39.87 -9.41
N GLU A 44 -18.63 -40.06 -10.72
CA GLU A 44 -17.91 -41.24 -11.26
C GLU A 44 -16.78 -40.93 -12.29
N MET A 45 -16.16 -39.73 -12.26
CA MET A 45 -15.04 -39.37 -13.16
C MET A 45 -13.66 -39.28 -12.48
N THR A 46 -12.64 -39.79 -13.16
CA THR A 46 -11.23 -39.83 -12.71
C THR A 46 -10.60 -38.43 -12.64
N THR A 47 -9.95 -38.10 -11.53
CA THR A 47 -9.49 -36.73 -11.22
C THR A 47 -7.99 -36.47 -11.49
N PRO A 48 -7.63 -35.37 -12.19
CA PRO A 48 -6.29 -34.77 -12.12
C PRO A 48 -6.07 -34.07 -10.76
N THR A 49 -4.84 -34.12 -10.24
CA THR A 49 -4.51 -33.83 -8.83
C THR A 49 -4.48 -32.34 -8.42
N HIS A 50 -4.67 -31.39 -9.35
CA HIS A 50 -4.35 -29.96 -9.11
C HIS A 50 -5.39 -28.99 -9.71
N LEU A 51 -6.58 -28.92 -9.10
CA LEU A 51 -7.56 -27.86 -9.36
C LEU A 51 -8.22 -27.40 -8.04
N PRO A 52 -8.54 -26.10 -7.86
CA PRO A 52 -9.33 -25.63 -6.72
C PRO A 52 -10.73 -26.25 -6.73
N VAL A 53 -11.18 -26.73 -5.58
CA VAL A 53 -12.50 -27.31 -5.38
C VAL A 53 -13.24 -26.51 -4.31
N PHE A 54 -14.43 -26.01 -4.63
CA PHE A 54 -15.37 -25.52 -3.62
C PHE A 54 -16.32 -26.65 -3.23
N GLN A 55 -16.65 -26.76 -1.95
CA GLN A 55 -17.48 -27.83 -1.41
C GLN A 55 -18.40 -27.26 -0.33
N ASP A 56 -19.70 -27.15 -0.64
CA ASP A 56 -20.69 -26.69 0.32
C ASP A 56 -21.06 -27.84 1.27
N VAL A 57 -20.65 -27.66 2.54
CA VAL A 57 -20.76 -28.67 3.59
C VAL A 57 -22.21 -28.94 4.00
N ASN A 58 -23.16 -28.05 3.68
CA ASN A 58 -24.57 -28.21 4.05
C ASN A 58 -25.44 -28.87 2.96
N MET A 59 -25.02 -28.86 1.70
CA MET A 59 -25.81 -29.41 0.57
C MET A 59 -25.12 -30.48 -0.28
N GLY A 60 -23.83 -30.78 -0.04
CA GLY A 60 -23.17 -31.96 -0.62
C GLY A 60 -22.84 -31.89 -2.11
N HIS A 61 -23.04 -30.72 -2.75
CA HIS A 61 -22.59 -30.46 -4.12
C HIS A 61 -21.17 -29.87 -4.13
N SER A 62 -20.46 -30.08 -5.25
CA SER A 62 -19.08 -29.63 -5.43
C SER A 62 -18.87 -29.07 -6.83
N GLU A 63 -18.20 -27.92 -6.90
CA GLU A 63 -17.93 -27.18 -8.12
C GLU A 63 -16.44 -26.87 -8.26
N ARG A 64 -15.97 -26.70 -9.51
CA ARG A 64 -14.55 -26.48 -9.83
C ARG A 64 -14.37 -25.31 -10.80
N LEU A 65 -13.22 -24.64 -10.66
CA LEU A 65 -12.77 -23.58 -11.57
C LEU A 65 -11.49 -24.04 -12.32
N PRO A 66 -11.40 -23.91 -13.65
CA PRO A 66 -10.17 -24.19 -14.39
C PRO A 66 -9.15 -23.04 -14.28
N ASN A 67 -7.86 -23.35 -14.11
CA ASN A 67 -6.79 -22.34 -14.03
C ASN A 67 -6.60 -21.53 -15.33
N ASN A 68 -6.26 -20.25 -15.16
CA ASN A 68 -5.49 -19.47 -16.12
C ASN A 68 -4.07 -19.27 -15.59
N ASP A 69 -3.06 -19.51 -16.42
CA ASP A 69 -1.65 -19.33 -16.06
C ASP A 69 -1.27 -17.84 -16.10
N SER A 70 -1.39 -17.13 -14.97
CA SER A 70 -0.78 -15.79 -14.82
C SER A 70 -0.28 -15.44 -13.41
N ASP A 71 -0.54 -16.26 -12.39
CA ASP A 71 -0.11 -15.97 -11.02
C ASP A 71 1.22 -16.68 -10.71
N LYS A 72 2.26 -15.86 -10.50
CA LYS A 72 3.60 -16.34 -10.14
C LYS A 72 3.71 -16.57 -8.63
N GLU A 73 3.38 -17.77 -8.18
CA GLU A 73 3.87 -18.23 -6.88
C GLU A 73 5.40 -18.37 -6.91
N TYR A 74 6.08 -17.66 -6.02
CA TYR A 74 7.49 -17.90 -5.69
C TYR A 74 7.59 -18.38 -4.24
N PRO A 75 8.37 -19.44 -3.95
CA PRO A 75 8.56 -19.90 -2.58
C PRO A 75 9.38 -18.89 -1.77
N ALA A 76 9.16 -18.84 -0.46
CA ALA A 76 9.92 -18.02 0.49
C ALA A 76 11.35 -18.55 0.77
N VAL A 77 12.02 -19.07 -0.26
CA VAL A 77 13.39 -19.61 -0.21
C VAL A 77 14.08 -19.28 -1.54
N GLY A 78 15.14 -18.47 -1.49
CA GLY A 78 15.99 -18.19 -2.65
C GLY A 78 16.80 -19.42 -3.05
N ILE A 79 16.35 -20.15 -4.09
CA ILE A 79 17.09 -21.26 -4.70
C ILE A 79 17.93 -20.72 -5.86
N ILE A 80 19.25 -20.78 -5.73
CA ILE A 80 20.20 -20.46 -6.82
C ILE A 80 20.72 -21.78 -7.42
N PRO A 81 20.43 -22.11 -8.68
CA PRO A 81 20.99 -23.30 -9.34
C PRO A 81 22.39 -23.01 -9.89
N ASN A 82 23.36 -23.89 -9.58
CA ASN A 82 24.62 -23.96 -10.33
C ASN A 82 24.41 -24.72 -11.65
N GLN A 83 25.13 -24.34 -12.72
CA GLN A 83 24.84 -24.79 -14.09
C GLN A 83 25.34 -26.20 -14.45
N GLU A 84 24.45 -26.97 -15.10
CA GLU A 84 24.66 -28.10 -16.04
C GLU A 84 25.25 -29.46 -15.54
N PRO A 85 24.90 -30.62 -16.17
CA PRO A 85 23.53 -31.13 -16.27
C PRO A 85 23.38 -32.66 -16.02
N GLU A 86 22.12 -33.13 -16.02
CA GLU A 86 21.65 -34.54 -16.13
C GLU A 86 22.01 -35.59 -15.06
N SER A 87 21.00 -36.01 -14.28
CA SER A 87 20.30 -37.28 -14.58
C SER A 87 19.01 -37.42 -13.74
N GLN A 88 17.94 -37.94 -14.36
CA GLN A 88 16.63 -38.08 -13.73
C GLN A 88 16.54 -39.36 -12.87
N GLN A 89 16.07 -39.25 -11.63
CA GLN A 89 15.52 -40.39 -10.88
C GLN A 89 14.18 -40.01 -10.26
N LEU A 90 13.11 -40.74 -10.61
CA LEU A 90 11.80 -40.61 -9.97
C LEU A 90 11.87 -41.17 -8.54
N ILE A 91 11.51 -40.35 -7.56
CA ILE A 91 11.25 -40.81 -6.19
C ILE A 91 9.72 -40.84 -5.97
N ASN A 92 9.15 -42.05 -5.87
CA ASN A 92 7.74 -42.25 -5.60
C ASN A 92 7.40 -41.91 -4.14
N PHE A 93 6.71 -40.79 -3.91
CA PHE A 93 6.11 -40.48 -2.61
C PHE A 93 4.89 -41.38 -2.32
N LYS A 94 5.05 -42.33 -1.41
CA LYS A 94 3.90 -43.06 -0.82
C LYS A 94 3.12 -42.14 0.11
N LYS A 95 1.94 -41.71 -0.33
CA LYS A 95 0.99 -40.92 0.46
C LYS A 95 0.44 -41.76 1.62
N SER A 96 0.88 -41.49 2.85
CA SER A 96 0.27 -42.06 4.05
C SER A 96 -0.84 -41.14 4.53
N THR A 97 -2.08 -41.63 4.55
CA THR A 97 -3.24 -40.91 5.07
C THR A 97 -3.44 -41.19 6.55
N LYS A 98 -3.28 -40.16 7.38
CA LYS A 98 -4.22 -39.77 8.46
C LYS A 98 -3.70 -38.59 9.30
N ASP A 99 -4.67 -37.88 9.87
CA ASP A 99 -4.58 -36.84 10.90
C ASP A 99 -4.02 -35.47 10.45
N ASP A 100 -4.97 -34.57 10.16
CA ASP A 100 -4.77 -33.15 9.83
C ASP A 100 -4.34 -32.35 11.09
N PRO A 101 -3.16 -31.68 11.09
CA PRO A 101 -2.65 -31.01 12.30
C PRO A 101 -3.11 -29.56 12.50
N LEU A 102 -3.95 -28.98 11.64
CA LEU A 102 -4.15 -27.51 11.60
C LEU A 102 -5.16 -26.92 12.61
N GLN A 103 -5.77 -27.71 13.49
CA GLN A 103 -6.75 -27.23 14.49
C GLN A 103 -6.13 -26.79 15.83
N LEU A 104 -5.14 -25.89 15.81
CA LEU A 104 -4.47 -25.43 17.06
C LEU A 104 -4.13 -23.92 17.11
N ALA A 105 -5.16 -23.10 16.90
CA ALA A 105 -5.31 -21.74 17.44
C ALA A 105 -6.84 -21.49 17.56
N PHE A 106 -7.42 -20.83 18.57
CA PHE A 106 -6.88 -19.91 19.58
C PHE A 106 -7.50 -20.19 20.96
N THR A 107 -6.69 -20.27 22.02
CA THR A 107 -7.13 -19.93 23.40
C THR A 107 -5.98 -19.29 24.17
N SER A 108 -6.32 -18.40 25.08
CA SER A 108 -5.44 -17.50 25.83
C SER A 108 -4.45 -18.22 26.77
N ASP A 109 -3.20 -17.77 26.74
CA ASP A 109 -2.29 -17.57 27.91
C ASP A 109 -2.17 -18.70 28.97
N GLU A 110 -2.51 -19.94 28.64
CA GLU A 110 -2.10 -21.11 29.42
C GLU A 110 -0.62 -21.37 29.20
N LEU A 111 0.12 -21.54 30.30
CA LEU A 111 1.53 -21.94 30.32
C LEU A 111 1.72 -23.21 29.47
N VAL A 112 2.23 -23.04 28.25
CA VAL A 112 2.52 -24.14 27.33
C VAL A 112 3.68 -24.94 27.89
N GLY A 113 3.36 -25.95 28.71
CA GLY A 113 4.34 -26.80 29.35
C GLY A 113 5.36 -27.36 28.36
N GLU A 114 6.61 -27.46 28.79
CA GLU A 114 7.76 -27.77 27.93
C GLU A 114 7.53 -29.03 27.06
N ASP A 115 6.82 -30.04 27.59
CA ASP A 115 6.40 -31.25 26.87
C ASP A 115 5.57 -31.02 25.59
N LYS A 116 4.80 -29.92 25.49
CA LYS A 116 4.06 -29.56 24.27
C LYS A 116 5.01 -28.93 23.24
N ILE A 117 5.94 -28.09 23.69
CA ILE A 117 6.97 -27.45 22.85
C ILE A 117 7.96 -28.50 22.32
N GLU A 118 8.43 -29.40 23.17
CA GLU A 118 9.22 -30.60 22.83
C GLU A 118 8.51 -31.46 21.77
N ARG A 119 7.23 -31.77 21.96
CA ARG A 119 6.45 -32.56 20.98
C ARG A 119 6.22 -31.83 19.66
N ALA A 120 6.14 -30.50 19.66
CA ALA A 120 6.11 -29.71 18.43
C ALA A 120 7.48 -29.75 17.73
N LYS A 121 8.57 -29.46 18.45
CA LYS A 121 9.95 -29.50 17.92
C LYS A 121 10.29 -30.86 17.28
N ARG A 122 9.89 -31.97 17.90
CA ARG A 122 10.09 -33.33 17.35
C ARG A 122 9.30 -33.65 16.07
N LYS A 123 8.33 -32.81 15.67
CA LYS A 123 7.57 -32.96 14.41
C LYS A 123 8.17 -32.19 13.23
N PHE A 124 9.08 -31.25 13.48
CA PHE A 124 9.72 -30.44 12.45
C PHE A 124 11.20 -30.81 12.35
N ARG A 125 11.72 -30.94 11.12
CA ARG A 125 13.16 -31.07 10.89
C ARG A 125 13.85 -29.75 11.24
N SER A 126 15.06 -29.82 11.77
CA SER A 126 15.89 -28.64 11.99
C SER A 126 16.30 -28.00 10.66
N TYR A 127 16.65 -26.72 10.70
CA TYR A 127 17.12 -26.00 9.52
C TYR A 127 18.47 -26.58 9.04
N GLU A 128 19.30 -27.01 9.97
CA GLU A 128 20.60 -27.64 9.74
C GLU A 128 20.46 -28.99 9.00
N GLU A 129 19.50 -29.84 9.40
CA GLU A 129 19.18 -31.09 8.69
C GLU A 129 18.66 -30.81 7.27
N LEU A 130 17.75 -29.84 7.12
CA LEU A 130 17.25 -29.43 5.80
C LEU A 130 18.38 -28.91 4.91
N LYS A 131 19.27 -28.08 5.45
CA LYS A 131 20.42 -27.52 4.72
C LYS A 131 21.39 -28.61 4.27
N ALA A 132 21.63 -29.63 5.09
CA ALA A 132 22.42 -30.80 4.71
C ALA A 132 21.74 -31.63 3.59
N ASP A 133 20.44 -31.89 3.71
CA ASP A 133 19.64 -32.57 2.68
C ASP A 133 19.71 -31.82 1.34
N PHE A 134 19.52 -30.49 1.34
CA PHE A 134 19.57 -29.68 0.11
C PHE A 134 20.99 -29.52 -0.46
N GLN A 135 22.02 -29.45 0.38
CA GLN A 135 23.42 -29.49 -0.08
C GLN A 135 23.75 -30.79 -0.82
N SER A 136 23.17 -31.92 -0.40
CA SER A 136 23.29 -33.20 -1.13
C SER A 136 22.66 -33.17 -2.54
N LEU A 137 21.80 -32.19 -2.80
CA LEU A 137 21.14 -31.93 -4.08
C LEU A 137 21.77 -30.73 -4.84
N ASN A 138 22.95 -30.24 -4.42
CA ASN A 138 23.60 -29.02 -4.91
C ASN A 138 22.74 -27.74 -4.79
N ILE A 139 21.74 -27.71 -3.92
CA ILE A 139 20.91 -26.54 -3.63
C ILE A 139 21.40 -25.87 -2.35
N SER A 140 21.92 -24.64 -2.45
CA SER A 140 22.25 -23.84 -1.27
C SER A 140 21.01 -23.11 -0.74
N VAL A 141 20.41 -23.63 0.33
CA VAL A 141 19.40 -22.88 1.10
C VAL A 141 20.11 -21.91 2.04
N LYS A 142 19.66 -20.65 2.03
CA LYS A 142 20.07 -19.59 2.97
C LYS A 142 18.83 -18.99 3.62
N THR A 143 18.96 -18.56 4.87
CA THR A 143 17.97 -17.71 5.55
C THR A 143 18.13 -16.26 5.12
N ASP A 144 17.09 -15.45 5.29
CA ASP A 144 17.14 -14.00 5.06
C ASP A 144 18.30 -13.31 5.81
N LEU A 145 18.64 -13.77 7.01
CA LEU A 145 19.75 -13.22 7.81
C LEU A 145 21.12 -13.56 7.21
N GLU A 146 21.29 -14.78 6.68
CA GLU A 146 22.49 -15.18 5.95
C GLU A 146 22.63 -14.41 4.62
N ILE A 147 21.50 -14.19 3.91
CA ILE A 147 21.49 -13.37 2.70
C ILE A 147 21.84 -11.91 3.03
N LEU A 148 21.28 -11.34 4.11
CA LEU A 148 21.64 -10.00 4.58
C LEU A 148 23.14 -9.89 4.88
N ASP A 149 23.74 -10.88 5.55
CA ASP A 149 25.18 -10.89 5.80
C ASP A 149 26.01 -10.92 4.51
N ASP A 150 25.63 -11.72 3.52
CA ASP A 150 26.26 -11.74 2.20
C ASP A 150 26.08 -10.40 1.45
N LEU A 151 24.91 -9.76 1.56
CA LEU A 151 24.65 -8.44 0.99
C LEU A 151 25.51 -7.37 1.66
N PHE A 152 25.68 -7.41 2.98
CA PHE A 152 26.58 -6.52 3.72
C PHE A 152 28.02 -6.66 3.24
N VAL A 153 28.55 -7.90 3.16
CA VAL A 153 29.92 -8.16 2.70
C VAL A 153 30.14 -7.62 1.28
N GLN A 154 29.20 -7.84 0.38
CA GLN A 154 29.30 -7.37 -1.00
C GLN A 154 29.19 -5.84 -1.09
N LEU A 155 28.16 -5.24 -0.48
CA LEU A 155 27.91 -3.79 -0.54
C LEU A 155 28.97 -2.96 0.22
N GLU A 156 29.76 -3.56 1.11
CA GLU A 156 30.89 -2.88 1.75
C GLU A 156 32.12 -2.72 0.85
N LEU A 157 32.28 -3.52 -0.21
CA LEU A 157 33.39 -3.41 -1.18
C LEU A 157 33.57 -1.97 -1.70
N GLU A 158 34.83 -1.52 -1.80
CA GLU A 158 35.15 -0.13 -2.18
C GLU A 158 34.80 0.18 -3.64
N THR A 159 35.00 -0.79 -4.53
CA THR A 159 34.73 -0.68 -5.96
C THR A 159 33.74 -1.77 -6.38
N MET A 160 32.58 -1.36 -6.89
CA MET A 160 31.55 -2.23 -7.43
C MET A 160 31.05 -1.71 -8.76
N ASP A 161 30.57 -2.60 -9.63
CA ASP A 161 29.79 -2.21 -10.80
C ASP A 161 28.47 -1.53 -10.38
N GLU A 162 28.01 -0.55 -11.17
CA GLU A 162 26.77 0.17 -10.89
C GLU A 162 25.56 -0.76 -10.92
N ASN A 163 25.45 -1.65 -11.92
CA ASN A 163 24.29 -2.51 -12.08
C ASN A 163 24.25 -3.58 -10.98
N LEU A 164 25.41 -4.13 -10.62
CA LEU A 164 25.52 -5.01 -9.45
C LEU A 164 25.13 -4.29 -8.17
N THR A 165 25.62 -3.06 -7.94
CA THR A 165 25.24 -2.25 -6.77
C THR A 165 23.72 -2.00 -6.73
N LEU A 166 23.10 -1.69 -7.87
CA LEU A 166 21.66 -1.48 -7.96
C LEU A 166 20.86 -2.75 -7.64
N ALA A 167 21.28 -3.91 -8.18
CA ALA A 167 20.63 -5.20 -7.92
C ALA A 167 20.73 -5.62 -6.44
N LEU A 168 21.89 -5.48 -5.82
CA LEU A 168 22.07 -5.78 -4.39
C LEU A 168 21.29 -4.81 -3.48
N LEU A 169 21.14 -3.54 -3.87
CA LEU A 169 20.30 -2.58 -3.14
C LEU A 169 18.80 -2.87 -3.31
N GLU A 170 18.39 -3.44 -4.45
CA GLU A 170 17.01 -3.91 -4.69
C GLU A 170 16.69 -5.17 -3.86
N GLU A 171 17.60 -6.14 -3.81
CA GLU A 171 17.49 -7.33 -2.96
C GLU A 171 17.50 -6.95 -1.47
N LEU A 172 18.36 -6.03 -1.05
CA LEU A 172 18.35 -5.45 0.29
C LEU A 172 17.01 -4.76 0.59
N SER A 173 16.46 -3.99 -0.36
CA SER A 173 15.14 -3.36 -0.20
C SER A 173 14.02 -4.38 -0.02
N TYR A 174 14.08 -5.51 -0.74
CA TYR A 174 13.10 -6.59 -0.62
C TYR A 174 13.13 -7.20 0.79
N LEU A 175 14.30 -7.60 1.28
CA LEU A 175 14.45 -8.22 2.62
C LEU A 175 14.05 -7.28 3.76
N LEU A 176 14.33 -5.98 3.63
CA LEU A 176 14.05 -4.97 4.65
C LEU A 176 12.57 -4.62 4.83
N HIS A 177 11.67 -5.14 4.00
CA HIS A 177 10.23 -5.08 4.27
C HIS A 177 9.80 -5.94 5.47
N GLN A 178 10.60 -6.94 5.86
CA GLN A 178 10.32 -7.73 7.06
C GLN A 178 10.86 -7.03 8.32
N VAL A 179 10.03 -6.97 9.36
CA VAL A 179 10.31 -6.23 10.60
C VAL A 179 11.58 -6.73 11.30
N ASP A 180 11.81 -8.04 11.32
CA ASP A 180 12.96 -8.64 12.02
C ASP A 180 14.27 -8.49 11.21
N ASN A 181 14.21 -8.64 9.89
CA ASN A 181 15.31 -8.29 8.98
C ASN A 181 15.75 -6.82 9.16
N GLY A 182 14.79 -5.90 9.34
CA GLY A 182 15.07 -4.51 9.67
C GLY A 182 15.79 -4.31 11.02
N LYS A 183 15.48 -5.12 12.05
CA LYS A 183 16.20 -5.09 13.34
C LYS A 183 17.64 -5.60 13.17
N TYR A 184 17.83 -6.73 12.49
CA TYR A 184 19.14 -7.32 12.22
C TYR A 184 20.04 -6.34 11.43
N PHE A 185 19.47 -5.67 10.43
CA PHE A 185 20.16 -4.61 9.69
C PHE A 185 20.68 -3.48 10.59
N VAL A 186 19.94 -3.09 11.63
CA VAL A 186 20.41 -2.11 12.63
C VAL A 186 21.54 -2.68 13.49
N GLU A 187 21.44 -3.93 13.94
CA GLU A 187 22.49 -4.61 14.70
C GLU A 187 23.82 -4.71 13.91
N LYS A 188 23.73 -4.85 12.59
CA LYS A 188 24.87 -4.82 11.64
C LYS A 188 25.33 -3.40 11.27
N ASN A 189 24.88 -2.36 11.98
CA ASN A 189 25.20 -0.95 11.72
C ASN A 189 24.81 -0.47 10.30
N GLY A 190 23.67 -0.96 9.79
CA GLY A 190 23.21 -0.72 8.42
C GLY A 190 23.03 0.74 8.02
N PHE A 191 22.80 1.66 8.96
CA PHE A 191 22.77 3.09 8.65
C PHE A 191 24.11 3.64 8.16
N ARG A 192 25.25 3.01 8.51
CA ARG A 192 26.56 3.28 7.88
C ARG A 192 26.53 2.99 6.38
N LEU A 193 25.91 1.88 5.99
CA LEU A 193 25.79 1.46 4.59
C LEU A 193 24.86 2.41 3.81
N PHE A 194 23.73 2.78 4.40
CA PHE A 194 22.85 3.80 3.81
C PHE A 194 23.57 5.16 3.63
N ARG A 195 24.35 5.60 4.61
CA ARG A 195 25.17 6.81 4.50
C ARG A 195 26.21 6.72 3.37
N LYS A 196 26.89 5.58 3.20
CA LYS A 196 27.84 5.34 2.08
C LYS A 196 27.19 5.65 0.73
N PHE A 197 25.99 5.11 0.48
CA PHE A 197 25.33 5.23 -0.82
C PHE A 197 24.56 6.53 -1.03
N LEU A 198 23.96 7.11 0.02
CA LEU A 198 23.29 8.42 -0.07
C LEU A 198 24.24 9.57 -0.43
N LEU A 199 25.51 9.47 -0.02
CA LEU A 199 26.55 10.48 -0.27
C LEU A 199 27.28 10.28 -1.62
N THR A 200 26.87 9.30 -2.44
CA THR A 200 27.39 9.17 -3.81
C THR A 200 26.83 10.26 -4.72
N SER A 201 27.46 10.51 -5.87
CA SER A 201 26.93 11.38 -6.92
C SER A 201 25.95 10.70 -7.88
N ASN A 202 25.72 9.38 -7.73
CA ASN A 202 24.88 8.62 -8.64
C ASN A 202 23.42 8.61 -8.17
N ALA A 203 22.57 9.37 -8.85
CA ALA A 203 21.13 9.47 -8.55
C ALA A 203 20.38 8.13 -8.61
N ARG A 204 20.82 7.14 -9.38
CA ARG A 204 20.18 5.81 -9.42
C ARG A 204 20.48 5.02 -8.15
N ILE A 205 21.73 5.06 -7.70
CA ILE A 205 22.17 4.45 -6.44
C ILE A 205 21.49 5.15 -5.26
N GLN A 206 21.49 6.50 -5.23
CA GLN A 206 20.73 7.30 -4.27
C GLN A 206 19.24 6.91 -4.24
N LYS A 207 18.59 6.79 -5.41
CA LYS A 207 17.19 6.35 -5.50
C LYS A 207 16.99 4.95 -4.92
N SER A 208 17.86 3.99 -5.24
CA SER A 208 17.74 2.60 -4.77
C SER A 208 17.92 2.50 -3.25
N VAL A 209 18.92 3.19 -2.68
CA VAL A 209 19.11 3.22 -1.22
C VAL A 209 17.97 3.96 -0.49
N LEU A 210 17.33 4.95 -1.11
CA LEU A 210 16.13 5.59 -0.56
C LEU A 210 14.92 4.62 -0.54
N SER A 211 14.78 3.73 -1.52
CA SER A 211 13.78 2.65 -1.48
C SER A 211 14.06 1.68 -0.33
N ALA A 212 15.30 1.17 -0.22
CA ALA A 212 15.70 0.25 0.86
C ALA A 212 15.52 0.87 2.26
N MET A 213 15.85 2.16 2.39
CA MET A 213 15.60 2.93 3.60
C MET A 213 14.11 3.07 3.91
N SER A 214 13.28 3.35 2.90
CA SER A 214 11.84 3.43 3.07
C SER A 214 11.24 2.11 3.53
N ALA A 215 11.70 0.98 2.98
CA ALA A 215 11.28 -0.36 3.39
C ALA A 215 11.63 -0.62 4.87
N ALA A 216 12.90 -0.44 5.25
CA ALA A 216 13.40 -0.67 6.61
C ALA A 216 12.69 0.16 7.69
N LEU A 217 12.30 1.40 7.35
CA LEU A 217 11.62 2.33 8.25
C LEU A 217 10.13 2.04 8.39
N GLN A 218 9.48 1.48 7.38
CA GLN A 218 8.03 1.34 7.33
C GLN A 218 7.53 0.39 8.44
N GLY A 219 6.61 0.88 9.28
CA GLY A 219 6.08 0.14 10.44
C GLY A 219 7.08 -0.20 11.56
N ASN A 220 8.38 0.08 11.41
CA ASN A 220 9.42 -0.47 12.27
C ASN A 220 9.99 0.56 13.27
N ALA A 221 9.36 0.69 14.44
CA ALA A 221 9.75 1.66 15.46
C ALA A 221 11.22 1.52 15.94
N HIS A 222 11.77 0.30 15.99
CA HIS A 222 13.17 0.06 16.35
C HIS A 222 14.12 0.71 15.34
N VAL A 223 13.87 0.48 14.05
CA VAL A 223 14.67 1.04 12.96
C VAL A 223 14.53 2.56 12.89
N LYS A 224 13.33 3.12 13.14
CA LYS A 224 13.12 4.58 13.22
C LYS A 224 13.92 5.26 14.34
N VAL A 225 14.04 4.61 15.51
CA VAL A 225 14.88 5.12 16.62
C VAL A 225 16.35 5.14 16.21
N ALA A 226 16.87 4.03 15.68
CA ALA A 226 18.25 3.95 15.21
C ALA A 226 18.55 4.92 14.05
N ALA A 227 17.60 5.14 13.14
CA ALA A 227 17.71 6.11 12.06
C ALA A 227 17.93 7.54 12.58
N LEU A 228 17.11 7.95 13.55
CA LEU A 228 17.17 9.28 14.16
C LEU A 228 18.48 9.47 14.96
N GLN A 229 18.96 8.41 15.62
CA GLN A 229 20.26 8.40 16.32
C GLN A 229 21.47 8.39 15.37
N SER A 230 21.30 7.93 14.12
CA SER A 230 22.35 7.84 13.11
C SER A 230 22.47 9.08 12.21
N GLU A 231 21.81 10.19 12.57
CA GLU A 231 21.79 11.47 11.81
C GLU A 231 21.28 11.35 10.36
N VAL A 232 20.65 10.22 10.00
CA VAL A 232 20.29 9.92 8.60
C VAL A 232 19.20 10.86 8.07
N LEU A 233 18.39 11.44 8.96
CA LEU A 233 17.36 12.41 8.63
C LEU A 233 17.96 13.73 8.11
N ASP A 234 19.12 14.16 8.60
CA ASP A 234 19.77 15.38 8.09
C ASP A 234 20.46 15.12 6.76
N ILE A 235 21.09 13.95 6.59
CA ILE A 235 21.62 13.50 5.29
C ILE A 235 20.50 13.45 4.25
N LEU A 236 19.34 12.90 4.60
CA LEU A 236 18.15 12.84 3.75
C LEU A 236 17.59 14.23 3.41
N CYS A 237 17.52 15.15 4.39
CA CYS A 237 17.08 16.53 4.13
C CYS A 237 18.05 17.27 3.21
N ASN A 238 19.36 17.14 3.44
CA ASN A 238 20.39 17.76 2.62
C ASN A 238 20.37 17.22 1.18
N LEU A 239 20.24 15.91 0.99
CA LEU A 239 20.10 15.30 -0.33
C LEU A 239 18.88 15.85 -1.09
N LEU A 240 17.75 16.03 -0.40
CA LEU A 240 16.53 16.56 -1.02
C LEU A 240 16.62 18.06 -1.30
N GLN A 241 17.31 18.85 -0.47
CA GLN A 241 17.64 20.25 -0.77
C GLN A 241 18.55 20.38 -2.00
N VAL A 242 19.55 19.50 -2.13
CA VAL A 242 20.41 19.43 -3.33
C VAL A 242 19.58 19.05 -4.57
N ALA A 243 18.68 18.07 -4.47
CA ALA A 243 17.80 17.68 -5.58
C ALA A 243 16.80 18.79 -5.98
N LEU A 244 16.34 19.61 -5.03
CA LEU A 244 15.53 20.81 -5.29
C LEU A 244 16.31 21.91 -6.01
N ALA A 245 17.60 22.08 -5.70
CA ALA A 245 18.48 23.09 -6.28
C ALA A 245 19.22 22.65 -7.55
N SER A 246 19.19 21.36 -7.89
CA SER A 246 19.98 20.81 -9.01
C SER A 246 19.49 21.31 -10.37
N THR A 247 20.45 21.55 -11.26
CA THR A 247 20.25 21.84 -12.69
C THR A 247 20.25 20.58 -13.57
N ASP A 248 20.24 19.38 -12.96
CA ASP A 248 20.08 18.10 -13.65
C ASP A 248 18.72 18.01 -14.38
N THR A 249 18.49 16.92 -15.12
CA THR A 249 17.20 16.69 -15.76
C THR A 249 16.07 16.67 -14.72
N ALA A 250 15.04 17.49 -14.92
CA ALA A 250 13.94 17.67 -13.95
C ALA A 250 13.26 16.34 -13.55
N ASP A 251 13.23 15.37 -14.47
CA ASP A 251 12.74 14.01 -14.28
C ASP A 251 13.60 13.16 -13.33
N GLN A 252 14.93 13.31 -13.36
CA GLN A 252 15.85 12.67 -12.42
C GLN A 252 15.72 13.23 -11.01
N SER A 253 15.66 14.56 -10.88
CA SER A 253 15.39 15.23 -9.60
C SER A 253 14.01 14.83 -9.07
N LEU A 254 12.96 14.81 -9.89
CA LEU A 254 11.62 14.41 -9.48
C LEU A 254 11.57 12.97 -8.94
N ARG A 255 12.33 12.02 -9.54
CA ARG A 255 12.48 10.66 -9.01
C ARG A 255 13.16 10.62 -7.64
N LEU A 256 14.21 11.42 -7.43
CA LEU A 256 14.88 11.53 -6.13
C LEU A 256 13.95 12.12 -5.07
N LEU A 257 13.25 13.23 -5.40
CA LEU A 257 12.27 13.87 -4.52
C LEU A 257 11.15 12.90 -4.13
N SER A 258 10.62 12.15 -5.10
CA SER A 258 9.58 11.14 -4.86
C SER A 258 10.05 9.98 -3.98
N SER A 259 11.30 9.53 -4.15
CA SER A 259 11.86 8.41 -3.38
C SER A 259 12.25 8.85 -1.95
N GLY A 260 12.80 10.04 -1.79
CA GLY A 260 13.09 10.59 -0.48
C GLY A 260 11.84 11.00 0.30
N LEU A 261 10.75 11.38 -0.38
CA LEU A 261 9.43 11.50 0.25
C LEU A 261 8.92 10.16 0.78
N SER A 262 9.25 9.02 0.14
CA SER A 262 8.95 7.69 0.69
C SER A 262 9.68 7.49 2.02
N ALA A 263 11.01 7.66 2.02
CA ALA A 263 11.83 7.49 3.21
C ALA A 263 11.45 8.47 4.35
N LEU A 264 11.23 9.76 4.04
CA LEU A 264 10.71 10.74 5.00
C LEU A 264 9.35 10.32 5.55
N GLY A 265 8.42 9.94 4.67
CA GLY A 265 7.08 9.52 5.08
C GLY A 265 7.08 8.23 5.91
N ALA A 266 8.01 7.31 5.67
CA ALA A 266 8.19 6.11 6.47
C ALA A 266 8.75 6.44 7.86
N LEU A 267 9.74 7.35 7.96
CA LEU A 267 10.32 7.80 9.23
C LEU A 267 9.35 8.64 10.06
N LEU A 268 8.59 9.55 9.45
CA LEU A 268 7.78 10.54 10.14
C LEU A 268 6.45 9.97 10.65
N ARG A 269 5.83 9.03 9.93
CA ARG A 269 4.58 8.42 10.39
C ARG A 269 4.78 7.62 11.67
N ASP A 270 3.80 7.67 12.56
CA ASP A 270 3.76 7.00 13.88
C ASP A 270 4.99 7.24 14.77
N PHE A 271 5.75 8.33 14.54
CA PHE A 271 7.00 8.58 15.27
C PHE A 271 7.18 10.05 15.67
N PRO A 272 6.60 10.46 16.82
CA PRO A 272 6.57 11.86 17.24
C PRO A 272 7.97 12.47 17.44
N SER A 273 8.99 11.66 17.76
CA SER A 273 10.37 12.14 17.91
C SER A 273 10.96 12.65 16.59
N ALA A 274 10.76 11.94 15.48
CA ALA A 274 11.19 12.41 14.16
C ALA A 274 10.33 13.57 13.66
N GLN A 275 9.01 13.56 13.92
CA GLN A 275 8.15 14.72 13.61
C GLN A 275 8.62 15.98 14.34
N LYS A 276 8.95 15.87 15.63
CA LYS A 276 9.51 16.97 16.41
C LYS A 276 10.81 17.48 15.79
N TYR A 277 11.74 16.59 15.46
CA TYR A 277 13.01 16.96 14.85
C TYR A 277 12.83 17.62 13.47
N PHE A 278 11.91 17.11 12.65
CA PHE A 278 11.69 17.57 11.29
C PHE A 278 10.91 18.89 11.20
N PHE A 279 9.85 19.05 12.02
CA PHE A 279 8.95 20.21 11.98
C PHE A 279 9.33 21.34 12.96
N SER A 280 10.26 21.13 13.90
CA SER A 280 10.71 22.23 14.78
C SER A 280 11.58 23.24 14.00
N PRO A 281 11.43 24.56 14.24
CA PRO A 281 12.17 25.61 13.53
C PRO A 281 13.65 25.77 13.94
N ASN A 282 14.20 24.84 14.74
CA ASN A 282 15.56 24.88 15.26
C ASN A 282 16.35 23.63 14.80
N ARG A 283 16.72 23.60 13.52
CA ARG A 283 17.98 22.95 13.13
C ARG A 283 19.06 24.04 13.07
N THR A 284 20.24 23.70 13.57
CA THR A 284 21.34 24.64 13.89
C THR A 284 21.60 25.69 12.79
N ASP A 285 21.85 26.92 13.24
CA ASP A 285 22.39 28.07 12.48
C ASP A 285 21.49 28.79 11.46
N GLN A 286 20.19 28.43 11.30
CA GLN A 286 19.20 29.23 10.55
C GLN A 286 17.85 29.34 11.31
N PRO A 287 17.55 30.48 11.98
CA PRO A 287 16.61 30.53 13.10
C PRO A 287 15.13 30.80 12.73
N SER A 288 14.58 30.24 11.63
CA SER A 288 13.22 30.60 11.21
C SER A 288 12.38 29.62 10.39
N LEU A 289 12.93 28.53 9.83
CA LEU A 289 12.19 27.70 8.86
C LEU A 289 12.24 26.21 9.23
N SER A 290 11.09 25.54 9.18
CA SER A 290 10.95 24.11 9.50
C SER A 290 11.14 23.21 8.27
N GLY A 291 11.19 21.88 8.43
CA GLY A 291 11.15 20.94 7.29
C GLY A 291 9.87 21.05 6.44
N LEU A 292 8.80 21.64 6.99
CA LEU A 292 7.57 21.97 6.27
C LEU A 292 7.82 23.08 5.22
N ASP A 293 8.67 24.06 5.56
CA ASP A 293 8.97 25.26 4.78
C ASP A 293 10.20 25.12 3.89
N GLN A 294 11.29 24.58 4.44
CA GLN A 294 12.56 24.43 3.73
C GLN A 294 12.52 23.30 2.71
N LEU A 295 11.60 22.33 2.87
CA LEU A 295 11.63 21.09 2.10
C LEU A 295 10.28 20.74 1.48
N LEU A 296 9.25 20.45 2.27
CA LEU A 296 7.97 19.98 1.73
C LEU A 296 7.31 21.02 0.81
N LEU A 297 7.38 22.31 1.15
CA LEU A 297 6.76 23.39 0.38
C LEU A 297 7.48 23.62 -0.98
N PRO A 298 8.82 23.71 -1.05
CA PRO A 298 9.58 23.64 -2.30
C PRO A 298 9.32 22.36 -3.12
N MET A 299 9.24 21.18 -2.48
CA MET A 299 8.94 19.92 -3.18
C MET A 299 7.55 19.94 -3.82
N PHE A 300 6.55 20.47 -3.12
CA PHE A 300 5.20 20.61 -3.67
C PHE A 300 5.18 21.61 -4.84
N ARG A 301 5.94 22.70 -4.74
CA ARG A 301 6.06 23.74 -5.76
C ARG A 301 7.13 23.44 -6.83
N TYR A 302 7.71 22.23 -6.84
CA TYR A 302 8.84 21.90 -7.71
C TYR A 302 8.48 22.17 -9.19
N PRO A 303 9.25 23.01 -9.90
CA PRO A 303 8.89 23.47 -11.23
C PRO A 303 9.17 22.37 -12.27
N THR A 304 8.15 22.03 -13.05
CA THR A 304 8.27 21.11 -14.18
C THR A 304 7.60 21.71 -15.42
N PRO A 305 8.11 21.45 -16.65
CA PRO A 305 7.45 21.89 -17.88
C PRO A 305 5.99 21.41 -17.96
N GLU A 306 5.73 20.19 -17.52
CA GLU A 306 4.41 19.57 -17.45
C GLU A 306 3.90 19.55 -16.01
N ASN A 307 3.47 20.72 -15.51
CA ASN A 307 3.02 20.92 -14.12
C ASN A 307 1.77 20.10 -13.70
N ARG A 308 1.16 19.37 -14.64
CA ARG A 308 0.03 18.44 -14.47
C ARG A 308 0.35 17.00 -14.91
N SER A 309 1.61 16.68 -15.18
CA SER A 309 2.03 15.30 -15.46
C SER A 309 1.76 14.38 -14.25
N ALA A 310 1.42 13.12 -14.51
CA ALA A 310 1.04 12.17 -13.47
C ALA A 310 2.10 12.04 -12.33
N PRO A 311 3.42 12.01 -12.58
CA PRO A 311 4.43 11.94 -11.51
C PRO A 311 4.46 13.18 -10.59
N VAL A 312 4.16 14.37 -11.13
CA VAL A 312 4.11 15.63 -10.37
C VAL A 312 2.86 15.70 -9.50
N VAL A 313 1.71 15.31 -10.06
CA VAL A 313 0.46 15.19 -9.30
C VAL A 313 0.62 14.16 -8.18
N GLU A 314 1.22 13.00 -8.47
CA GLU A 314 1.46 11.97 -7.45
C GLU A 314 2.39 12.46 -6.34
N LEU A 315 3.48 13.17 -6.64
CA LEU A 315 4.34 13.79 -5.62
C LEU A 315 3.54 14.73 -4.71
N ARG A 316 2.74 15.63 -5.29
CA ARG A 316 1.91 16.59 -4.54
C ARG A 316 0.90 15.91 -3.64
N LEU A 317 0.18 14.93 -4.18
CA LEU A 317 -0.78 14.14 -3.42
C LEU A 317 -0.11 13.39 -2.28
N ARG A 318 1.08 12.82 -2.48
CA ARG A 318 1.83 12.14 -1.42
C ARG A 318 2.27 13.08 -0.30
N ILE A 319 2.61 14.35 -0.61
CA ILE A 319 2.92 15.35 0.43
C ILE A 319 1.66 15.72 1.21
N ILE A 320 0.54 15.99 0.54
CA ILE A 320 -0.74 16.31 1.20
C ILE A 320 -1.25 15.13 2.04
N THR A 321 -1.12 13.90 1.53
CA THR A 321 -1.46 12.68 2.29
C THR A 321 -0.57 12.59 3.55
N LEU A 322 0.75 12.77 3.45
CA LEU A 322 1.65 12.75 4.60
C LEU A 322 1.29 13.80 5.67
N LEU A 323 0.91 15.02 5.27
CA LEU A 323 0.48 16.06 6.23
C LEU A 323 -0.84 15.69 6.91
N ALA A 324 -1.76 15.05 6.20
CA ALA A 324 -3.01 14.56 6.74
C ALA A 324 -2.81 13.37 7.69
N ASP A 325 -1.93 12.42 7.35
CA ASP A 325 -1.58 11.29 8.20
C ASP A 325 -1.00 11.78 9.54
N VAL A 326 -0.04 12.71 9.50
CA VAL A 326 0.54 13.34 10.69
C VAL A 326 -0.54 14.06 11.52
N MET A 327 -1.49 14.75 10.89
CA MET A 327 -2.62 15.37 11.59
C MET A 327 -3.54 14.33 12.27
N LEU A 328 -3.86 13.23 11.56
CA LEU A 328 -4.67 12.14 12.07
C LEU A 328 -4.01 11.44 13.26
N GLU A 329 -2.71 11.12 13.18
CA GLU A 329 -1.94 10.55 14.29
C GLU A 329 -2.01 11.42 15.56
N ARG A 330 -1.79 12.72 15.40
CA ARG A 330 -1.82 13.71 16.49
C ARG A 330 -3.20 13.80 17.12
N LYS A 331 -4.25 13.84 16.28
CA LYS A 331 -5.65 13.79 16.73
C LYS A 331 -5.93 12.49 17.50
N ASN A 332 -5.55 11.33 16.95
CA ASN A 332 -5.75 10.04 17.59
C ASN A 332 -5.02 9.93 18.94
N ALA A 333 -3.79 10.47 19.04
CA ALA A 333 -3.04 10.52 20.30
C ALA A 333 -3.73 11.43 21.35
N ARG A 334 -4.22 12.59 20.93
CA ARG A 334 -5.02 13.51 21.78
C ARG A 334 -6.31 12.85 22.24
N ASP A 335 -7.09 12.29 21.33
CA ASP A 335 -8.42 11.76 21.61
C ASP A 335 -8.32 10.54 22.54
N ARG A 336 -7.30 9.68 22.39
CA ARG A 336 -6.98 8.61 23.36
C ARG A 336 -6.63 9.17 24.75
N ALA A 337 -5.76 10.17 24.82
CA ALA A 337 -5.38 10.80 26.09
C ALA A 337 -6.53 11.56 26.78
N LEU A 338 -7.61 11.90 26.06
CA LEU A 338 -8.84 12.48 26.63
C LEU A 338 -9.88 11.44 27.02
N THR A 339 -10.02 10.34 26.27
CA THR A 339 -11.08 9.33 26.46
C THR A 339 -10.67 8.17 27.36
N ALA A 340 -9.39 7.80 27.36
CA ALA A 340 -8.83 6.71 28.16
C ALA A 340 -7.41 7.09 28.67
N PRO A 341 -7.30 8.08 29.59
CA PRO A 341 -6.02 8.57 30.08
C PRO A 341 -5.27 7.51 30.90
N ASP A 342 -4.08 7.17 30.44
CA ASP A 342 -3.05 6.44 31.17
C ASP A 342 -1.68 7.14 31.00
N GLU A 343 -0.67 6.72 31.77
CA GLU A 343 0.67 7.33 31.72
C GLU A 343 1.32 7.26 30.33
N LYS A 344 1.05 6.21 29.54
CA LYS A 344 1.62 5.98 28.21
C LYS A 344 0.94 6.86 27.15
N THR A 345 -0.39 6.94 27.16
CA THR A 345 -1.19 7.81 26.28
C THR A 345 -0.92 9.28 26.56
N GLU A 346 -0.83 9.70 27.83
CA GLU A 346 -0.43 11.08 28.17
C GLU A 346 0.99 11.41 27.72
N LYS A 347 1.98 10.52 27.95
CA LYS A 347 3.36 10.72 27.47
C LYS A 347 3.40 10.83 25.95
N LEU A 348 2.67 9.97 25.24
CA LEU A 348 2.59 10.00 23.77
C LEU A 348 1.98 11.32 23.27
N TRP A 349 0.87 11.77 23.85
CA TRP A 349 0.26 13.04 23.51
C TRP A 349 1.19 14.23 23.81
N ARG A 350 1.86 14.25 24.98
CA ARG A 350 2.85 15.28 25.33
C ARG A 350 4.01 15.35 24.32
N LEU A 351 4.46 14.22 23.78
CA LEU A 351 5.49 14.19 22.73
C LEU A 351 4.99 14.88 21.45
N TYR A 352 3.82 14.49 20.93
CA TYR A 352 3.20 15.13 19.76
C TYR A 352 2.95 16.63 20.00
N ALA A 353 2.30 17.00 21.11
CA ALA A 353 1.98 18.37 21.48
C ALA A 353 3.20 19.27 21.67
N SER A 354 4.40 18.70 21.89
CA SER A 354 5.65 19.47 21.96
C SER A 354 6.19 19.95 20.60
N THR A 355 5.51 19.60 19.51
CA THR A 355 5.80 20.05 18.14
C THR A 355 4.70 21.00 17.66
N PRO A 356 4.99 22.23 17.20
CA PRO A 356 3.99 23.26 16.86
C PRO A 356 3.34 23.05 15.46
N PHE A 357 3.08 21.80 15.07
CA PHE A 357 2.70 21.42 13.71
C PHE A 357 1.43 22.12 13.19
N GLU A 358 0.39 22.21 14.01
CA GLU A 358 -0.89 22.84 13.65
C GLU A 358 -0.74 24.35 13.43
N GLU A 359 0.14 25.01 14.19
CA GLU A 359 0.45 26.43 14.01
C GLU A 359 1.30 26.63 12.75
N SER A 360 2.33 25.80 12.56
CA SER A 360 3.13 25.81 11.33
C SER A 360 2.25 25.65 10.10
N LEU A 361 1.30 24.72 10.04
CA LEU A 361 0.38 24.58 8.89
C LEU A 361 -0.41 25.85 8.56
N ARG A 362 -0.77 26.66 9.56
CA ARG A 362 -1.47 27.94 9.38
C ARG A 362 -0.53 29.04 8.86
N THR A 363 0.66 29.20 9.45
CA THR A 363 1.57 30.32 9.15
C THR A 363 2.30 30.19 7.82
N THR A 364 2.35 28.99 7.25
CA THR A 364 3.21 28.61 6.11
C THR A 364 2.45 28.44 4.79
N GLY A 365 1.14 28.72 4.80
CA GLY A 365 0.27 28.72 3.61
C GLY A 365 -0.25 27.34 3.17
N TRP A 366 0.06 26.26 3.89
CA TRP A 366 -0.44 24.92 3.56
C TRP A 366 -1.96 24.81 3.60
N CYS A 367 -2.63 25.56 4.48
CA CYS A 367 -4.09 25.63 4.48
C CYS A 367 -4.69 26.21 3.19
N THR A 368 -4.03 27.18 2.55
CA THR A 368 -4.44 27.69 1.23
C THR A 368 -4.13 26.67 0.13
N ILE A 369 -2.97 26.00 0.21
CA ILE A 369 -2.56 24.96 -0.74
C ILE A 369 -3.54 23.80 -0.72
N LEU A 370 -4.03 23.37 0.46
CA LEU A 370 -5.02 22.30 0.61
C LEU A 370 -6.25 22.55 -0.26
N TYR A 371 -6.94 23.67 -0.07
CA TYR A 371 -8.17 23.98 -0.82
C TYR A 371 -7.90 24.17 -2.32
N GLN A 372 -6.79 24.79 -2.69
CA GLN A 372 -6.40 24.92 -4.10
C GLN A 372 -6.16 23.54 -4.74
N THR A 373 -5.43 22.65 -4.06
CA THR A 373 -5.14 21.28 -4.50
C THR A 373 -6.42 20.47 -4.68
N LEU A 374 -7.38 20.63 -3.76
CA LEU A 374 -8.69 19.99 -3.86
C LEU A 374 -9.45 20.50 -5.09
N VAL A 375 -9.54 21.81 -5.31
CA VAL A 375 -10.20 22.37 -6.50
C VAL A 375 -9.49 21.95 -7.81
N ASP A 376 -8.16 21.83 -7.81
CA ASP A 376 -7.38 21.49 -9.01
C ASP A 376 -7.41 20.00 -9.37
N TYR A 377 -7.51 19.08 -8.40
CA TYR A 377 -7.34 17.63 -8.59
C TYR A 377 -8.57 16.79 -8.24
N LEU A 378 -9.56 17.32 -7.51
CA LEU A 378 -10.79 16.59 -7.18
C LEU A 378 -11.79 16.70 -8.35
N THR A 379 -11.55 15.96 -9.44
CA THR A 379 -12.41 15.96 -10.63
C THR A 379 -13.62 15.02 -10.46
N PRO A 380 -14.86 15.47 -10.70
CA PRO A 380 -16.03 14.59 -10.83
C PRO A 380 -15.92 13.65 -12.03
N GLY A 381 -16.56 12.49 -11.95
CA GLY A 381 -16.49 11.40 -12.94
C GLY A 381 -17.82 11.16 -13.62
N ILE A 382 -18.66 12.19 -13.67
CA ILE A 382 -19.92 12.19 -14.42
C ILE A 382 -19.66 12.93 -15.73
N THR A 383 -19.83 12.23 -16.85
CA THR A 383 -19.70 12.78 -18.21
C THR A 383 -20.91 13.68 -18.54
N GLU A 384 -20.80 14.48 -19.61
CA GLU A 384 -21.89 15.39 -20.01
C GLU A 384 -23.20 14.67 -20.39
N ASP A 385 -23.13 13.40 -20.80
CA ASP A 385 -24.29 12.52 -21.04
C ASP A 385 -24.80 11.81 -19.77
N GLY A 386 -24.35 12.22 -18.57
CA GLY A 386 -24.82 11.73 -17.29
C GLY A 386 -24.32 10.33 -16.91
N LYS A 387 -23.35 9.77 -17.66
CA LYS A 387 -22.76 8.47 -17.36
C LYS A 387 -21.58 8.61 -16.42
N VAL A 388 -21.24 7.49 -15.80
CA VAL A 388 -20.12 7.37 -14.87
C VAL A 388 -18.87 6.94 -15.66
N ASP A 389 -17.79 7.70 -15.56
CA ASP A 389 -16.51 7.43 -16.22
C ASP A 389 -15.76 6.27 -15.52
N PRO A 390 -15.45 5.16 -16.21
CA PRO A 390 -14.75 4.02 -15.63
C PRO A 390 -13.23 4.25 -15.45
N HIS A 391 -12.64 5.30 -16.03
CA HIS A 391 -11.20 5.58 -15.96
C HIS A 391 -10.81 6.57 -14.86
N VAL A 392 -11.74 6.87 -13.96
CA VAL A 392 -11.55 7.72 -12.80
C VAL A 392 -10.56 7.10 -11.81
N ARG A 393 -9.58 7.91 -11.37
CA ARG A 393 -8.70 7.58 -10.24
C ARG A 393 -9.39 7.83 -8.90
N HIS A 394 -10.13 6.83 -8.43
CA HIS A 394 -10.78 6.87 -7.12
C HIS A 394 -9.76 7.00 -5.96
N ASP A 395 -8.59 6.37 -6.09
CA ASP A 395 -7.48 6.45 -5.13
C ASP A 395 -7.02 7.90 -4.86
N HIS A 396 -6.99 8.74 -5.91
CA HIS A 396 -6.65 10.16 -5.79
C HIS A 396 -7.72 10.92 -5.01
N ARG A 397 -9.00 10.64 -5.29
CA ARG A 397 -10.12 11.30 -4.63
C ARG A 397 -10.19 10.93 -3.16
N GLU A 398 -10.06 9.64 -2.84
CA GLU A 398 -10.05 9.13 -1.47
C GLU A 398 -8.99 9.85 -0.61
N ARG A 399 -7.75 9.90 -1.11
CA ARG A 399 -6.62 10.56 -0.43
C ARG A 399 -6.84 12.06 -0.26
N LEU A 400 -7.43 12.72 -1.26
CA LEU A 400 -7.79 14.14 -1.19
C LEU A 400 -8.92 14.41 -0.18
N LEU A 401 -9.98 13.62 -0.21
CA LEU A 401 -11.13 13.72 0.68
C LEU A 401 -10.71 13.43 2.13
N SER A 402 -9.93 12.38 2.37
CA SER A 402 -9.32 12.07 3.67
C SER A 402 -8.43 13.23 4.15
N ALA A 403 -7.57 13.78 3.29
CA ALA A 403 -6.75 14.92 3.64
C ALA A 403 -7.56 16.17 4.00
N LEU A 404 -8.65 16.45 3.28
CA LEU A 404 -9.59 17.51 3.62
C LEU A 404 -10.24 17.25 4.98
N PHE A 405 -10.76 16.04 5.23
CA PHE A 405 -11.40 15.67 6.49
C PHE A 405 -10.48 15.86 7.71
N HIS A 406 -9.20 15.49 7.59
CA HIS A 406 -8.24 15.63 8.69
C HIS A 406 -7.69 17.04 8.86
N LEU A 407 -7.43 17.79 7.77
CA LEU A 407 -6.79 19.11 7.84
C LEU A 407 -7.80 20.28 7.95
N HIS A 408 -9.05 20.11 7.50
CA HIS A 408 -10.07 21.18 7.53
C HIS A 408 -10.27 21.82 8.91
N PRO A 409 -10.35 21.09 10.04
CA PRO A 409 -10.53 21.72 11.36
C PRO A 409 -9.43 22.73 11.72
N THR A 410 -8.20 22.49 11.27
CA THR A 410 -7.05 23.39 11.46
C THR A 410 -7.04 24.53 10.44
N CYS A 411 -7.59 24.29 9.25
CA CYS A 411 -7.53 25.18 8.09
C CYS A 411 -8.84 25.91 7.76
N LYS A 412 -9.91 25.79 8.57
CA LYS A 412 -11.25 26.33 8.29
C LYS A 412 -11.22 27.83 7.95
N SER A 413 -10.45 28.62 8.68
CA SER A 413 -10.30 30.07 8.48
C SER A 413 -9.64 30.49 7.16
N PHE A 414 -9.06 29.56 6.41
CA PHE A 414 -8.41 29.81 5.12
C PHE A 414 -9.29 29.39 3.92
N LEU A 415 -10.50 28.87 4.17
CA LEU A 415 -11.45 28.55 3.12
C LEU A 415 -12.07 29.85 2.56
N THR A 416 -11.66 30.24 1.34
CA THR A 416 -12.26 31.37 0.64
C THR A 416 -13.65 31.02 0.14
N SER A 417 -14.55 31.99 0.03
CA SER A 417 -15.92 31.78 -0.48
C SER A 417 -15.94 31.21 -1.91
N ASP A 418 -14.98 31.62 -2.76
CA ASP A 418 -14.80 31.07 -4.10
C ASP A 418 -14.41 29.57 -4.08
N ASN A 419 -13.46 29.18 -3.23
CA ASN A 419 -13.11 27.77 -3.07
C ASN A 419 -14.24 26.97 -2.41
N GLN A 420 -14.99 27.55 -1.46
CA GLN A 420 -16.14 26.90 -0.83
C GLN A 420 -17.22 26.55 -1.86
N LEU A 421 -17.61 27.51 -2.70
CA LEU A 421 -18.62 27.30 -3.75
C LEU A 421 -18.17 26.24 -4.77
N LYS A 422 -16.90 26.29 -5.20
CA LYS A 422 -16.32 25.29 -6.12
C LYS A 422 -16.30 23.89 -5.49
N LEU A 423 -15.85 23.77 -4.24
CA LEU A 423 -15.79 22.49 -3.54
C LEU A 423 -17.18 21.91 -3.27
N GLN A 424 -18.16 22.73 -2.87
CA GLN A 424 -19.56 22.29 -2.71
C GLN A 424 -20.12 21.72 -4.02
N SER A 425 -19.92 22.41 -5.15
CA SER A 425 -20.35 21.94 -6.47
C SER A 425 -19.64 20.66 -6.94
N ILE A 426 -18.36 20.48 -6.59
CA ILE A 426 -17.61 19.24 -6.86
C ILE A 426 -18.15 18.09 -6.01
N LEU A 427 -18.31 18.32 -4.69
CA LEU A 427 -18.76 17.30 -3.74
C LEU A 427 -20.20 16.86 -3.99
N GLU A 428 -21.08 17.74 -4.47
CA GLU A 428 -22.42 17.38 -4.95
C GLU A 428 -22.38 16.35 -6.08
N LYS A 429 -21.50 16.57 -7.06
CA LYS A 429 -21.33 15.63 -8.18
C LYS A 429 -20.72 14.31 -7.72
N LEU A 430 -19.77 14.34 -6.77
CA LEU A 430 -19.20 13.13 -6.20
C LEU A 430 -20.20 12.35 -5.34
N GLU A 431 -21.07 13.01 -4.59
CA GLU A 431 -22.12 12.35 -3.82
C GLU A 431 -23.10 11.62 -4.75
N MET A 432 -23.53 12.29 -5.82
CA MET A 432 -24.35 11.64 -6.85
C MET A 432 -23.62 10.46 -7.49
N GLU A 433 -22.35 10.62 -7.90
CA GLU A 433 -21.55 9.55 -8.51
C GLU A 433 -21.41 8.33 -7.59
N TYR A 434 -21.03 8.53 -6.33
CA TYR A 434 -20.85 7.42 -5.38
C TYR A 434 -22.18 6.84 -4.87
N SER A 435 -23.28 7.60 -4.88
CA SER A 435 -24.61 7.04 -4.60
C SER A 435 -25.07 6.03 -5.67
N VAL A 436 -24.68 6.25 -6.93
CA VAL A 436 -24.94 5.30 -8.01
C VAL A 436 -24.01 4.10 -7.89
N ARG A 437 -22.68 4.32 -7.80
CA ARG A 437 -21.68 3.23 -7.72
C ARG A 437 -21.87 2.32 -6.50
N SER A 438 -22.29 2.85 -5.35
CA SER A 438 -22.56 2.04 -4.15
C SER A 438 -23.85 1.22 -4.23
N GLY A 439 -24.74 1.53 -5.18
CA GLY A 439 -25.90 0.70 -5.53
C GLY A 439 -25.58 -0.41 -6.53
N GLU A 440 -24.54 -0.27 -7.34
CA GLU A 440 -24.07 -1.23 -8.35
C GLU A 440 -23.15 -2.32 -7.74
N LYS A 441 -23.48 -2.86 -6.57
CA LYS A 441 -22.65 -3.86 -5.87
C LYS A 441 -22.47 -5.13 -6.69
N GLU A 442 -21.24 -5.40 -7.13
CA GLU A 442 -20.87 -6.68 -7.77
C GLU A 442 -20.61 -7.80 -6.75
N ASP A 443 -20.20 -7.45 -5.52
CA ASP A 443 -19.96 -8.37 -4.40
C ASP A 443 -20.61 -7.83 -3.10
N GLU A 444 -21.08 -8.71 -2.23
CA GLU A 444 -21.69 -8.37 -0.93
C GLU A 444 -20.66 -7.80 0.06
N PHE A 445 -19.37 -8.13 -0.14
CA PHE A 445 -18.26 -7.71 0.71
C PHE A 445 -17.51 -6.46 0.22
N ASP A 446 -17.79 -5.93 -0.98
CA ASP A 446 -17.16 -4.69 -1.44
C ASP A 446 -17.91 -3.46 -0.93
N PHE A 447 -17.35 -2.85 0.12
CA PHE A 447 -17.83 -1.59 0.70
C PHE A 447 -17.11 -0.35 0.16
N TYR A 448 -16.15 -0.47 -0.76
CA TYR A 448 -15.26 0.64 -1.17
C TYR A 448 -16.02 1.90 -1.60
N PHE A 449 -16.99 1.76 -2.51
CA PHE A 449 -17.81 2.90 -2.96
C PHE A 449 -18.82 3.37 -1.91
N THR A 450 -19.19 2.52 -0.94
CA THR A 450 -20.02 2.91 0.20
C THR A 450 -19.22 3.81 1.16
N ASP A 451 -17.99 3.42 1.50
CA ASP A 451 -17.09 4.20 2.35
C ASP A 451 -16.73 5.56 1.72
N LEU A 452 -16.53 5.60 0.40
CA LEU A 452 -16.33 6.85 -0.35
C LEU A 452 -17.56 7.76 -0.37
N TYR A 453 -18.77 7.20 -0.55
CA TYR A 453 -20.02 7.95 -0.43
C TYR A 453 -20.14 8.58 0.96
N ASP A 454 -19.96 7.76 2.00
CA ASP A 454 -19.99 8.17 3.40
C ASP A 454 -18.99 9.28 3.72
N LEU A 455 -17.76 9.18 3.18
CA LEU A 455 -16.72 10.19 3.33
C LEU A 455 -17.11 11.52 2.66
N VAL A 456 -17.68 11.48 1.45
CA VAL A 456 -18.18 12.69 0.76
C VAL A 456 -19.31 13.35 1.55
N VAL A 457 -20.28 12.58 2.04
CA VAL A 457 -21.40 13.11 2.86
C VAL A 457 -20.89 13.77 4.14
N LYS A 458 -19.98 13.10 4.87
CA LYS A 458 -19.32 13.65 6.08
C LYS A 458 -18.60 14.96 5.79
N ILE A 459 -17.88 15.04 4.67
CA ILE A 459 -17.16 16.26 4.25
C ILE A 459 -18.12 17.38 3.84
N ARG A 460 -19.20 17.10 3.10
CA ARG A 460 -20.21 18.12 2.74
C ARG A 460 -20.83 18.73 3.99
N TYR A 461 -21.14 17.92 5.00
CA TYR A 461 -21.63 18.41 6.29
C TYR A 461 -20.60 19.35 6.96
N LEU A 462 -19.33 18.94 7.05
CA LEU A 462 -18.25 19.76 7.63
C LEU A 462 -18.03 21.11 6.90
N LEU A 463 -18.32 21.19 5.60
CA LEU A 463 -18.18 22.41 4.80
C LEU A 463 -19.44 23.29 4.75
N ARG A 464 -20.52 22.93 5.46
CA ARG A 464 -21.67 23.83 5.62
C ARG A 464 -21.29 25.03 6.50
N PRO A 465 -21.81 26.24 6.20
CA PRO A 465 -21.59 27.39 7.06
C PRO A 465 -22.19 27.16 8.46
N ASP A 466 -21.58 27.76 9.48
CA ASP A 466 -21.99 27.56 10.88
C ASP A 466 -23.44 28.02 11.14
N SER A 467 -23.94 28.98 10.35
CA SER A 467 -25.34 29.46 10.37
C SER A 467 -26.39 28.44 9.92
N GLU A 468 -25.99 27.30 9.33
CA GLU A 468 -26.89 26.15 9.10
C GLU A 468 -26.80 25.10 10.20
N HIS A 469 -25.70 25.05 10.95
CA HIS A 469 -25.58 24.14 12.10
C HIS A 469 -26.48 24.61 13.25
N GLU A 470 -26.59 25.92 13.50
CA GLU A 470 -27.49 26.48 14.51
C GLU A 470 -28.98 26.21 14.19
N ARG A 471 -29.40 26.33 12.91
CA ARG A 471 -30.80 26.06 12.52
C ARG A 471 -31.22 24.60 12.72
N VAL A 472 -30.32 23.65 12.50
CA VAL A 472 -30.60 22.22 12.74
C VAL A 472 -30.72 21.91 14.24
N VAL A 473 -30.13 22.74 15.11
CA VAL A 473 -30.29 22.63 16.58
C VAL A 473 -31.56 23.35 17.07
N ASP A 474 -32.00 24.43 16.41
CA ASP A 474 -33.26 25.12 16.70
C ASP A 474 -34.52 24.43 16.11
N GLU A 475 -34.34 23.47 15.18
CA GLU A 475 -35.42 22.66 14.57
C GLU A 475 -35.56 21.23 15.18
N LEU A 476 -34.85 20.94 16.28
CA LEU A 476 -34.90 19.68 17.07
C LEU A 476 -35.36 19.90 18.52
#